data_AF-A0A143BH39-F1
#
_entry.id   AF-A0A143BH39-F1
#
_cell.length_a   1.000
_cell.length_b   1.000
_cell.length_c   1.000
_cell.angle_alpha   90.00
_cell.angle_beta   90.00
_cell.angle_gamma   90.00
#
_symmetry.space_group_name_H-M   'P 1'
#
loop_
_entity.id
_entity.type
_entity.pdbx_description
1 polymer ?
#
loop_
_entity_poly.entity_id
_entity_poly.type
_entity_poly.pdbx_seq_one_letter_code
_entity_poly.pdbx_strand_id
1 'polypeptide(L)'
;MLRVAQLLVAAAGVYLISLGVTAAIAPPRAKRFLEAHASTVRAHVLELALRLVVGLAMMLAAPAMLGTELVRFGGGVLVATTLVLAVLPWRLHQRFAAWAVPMATRTMSLVAVGALAGGIAVLAALMLGPRTT
;
A
#
# COMPACT_ATOMS: atom_id res chain seq x y z
N MET A 1 6.39 16.85 -12.12
CA MET A 1 5.28 16.05 -11.54
C MET A 1 5.54 14.55 -11.67
N LEU A 2 5.84 14.03 -12.86
CA LEU A 2 6.12 12.58 -13.06
C LEU A 2 7.24 12.03 -12.16
N ARG A 3 8.38 12.71 -12.03
CA ARG A 3 9.49 12.26 -11.15
C ARG A 3 9.06 12.14 -9.68
N VAL A 4 8.25 13.06 -9.19
CA VAL A 4 7.72 13.02 -7.82
C VAL A 4 6.79 11.80 -7.66
N ALA A 5 5.93 11.54 -8.64
CA ALA A 5 5.08 10.35 -8.64
C ALA A 5 5.92 9.06 -8.63
N GLN A 6 6.97 8.97 -9.45
CA GLN A 6 7.89 7.83 -9.47
C GLN A 6 8.60 7.64 -8.12
N LEU A 7 9.06 8.72 -7.48
CA LEU A 7 9.67 8.66 -6.14
C LEU A 7 8.66 8.17 -5.07
N LEU A 8 7.41 8.61 -5.14
CA LEU A 8 6.36 8.15 -4.23
C LEU A 8 6.02 6.67 -4.44
N VAL A 9 5.98 6.20 -5.69
CA VAL A 9 5.79 4.79 -6.03
C VAL A 9 6.99 3.96 -5.54
N ALA A 10 8.22 4.46 -5.71
CA ALA A 10 9.42 3.82 -5.20
C ALA A 10 9.39 3.69 -3.67
N ALA A 11 9.01 4.77 -2.97
CA ALA A 11 8.85 4.76 -1.51
C ALA A 11 7.79 3.75 -1.06
N ALA A 12 6.67 3.63 -1.78
CA ALA A 12 5.65 2.61 -1.52
C ALA A 12 6.18 1.19 -1.72
N GLY A 13 6.95 0.95 -2.78
CA GLY A 13 7.62 -0.34 -3.03
C GLY A 13 8.60 -0.71 -1.92
N VAL A 14 9.45 0.23 -1.49
CA VAL A 14 10.37 0.04 -0.36
C VAL A 14 9.60 -0.23 0.94
N TYR A 15 8.55 0.53 1.21
CA TYR A 15 7.67 0.32 2.36
C TYR A 15 7.10 -1.11 2.40
N LEU A 16 6.59 -1.62 1.26
CA LEU A 16 6.06 -2.98 1.17
C LEU A 16 7.14 -4.03 1.44
N ILE A 17 8.36 -3.84 0.90
CA ILE A 17 9.48 -4.73 1.21
C ILE A 17 9.83 -4.68 2.70
N SER A 18 9.95 -3.49 3.29
CA SER A 18 10.25 -3.33 4.72
C SER A 18 9.17 -3.98 5.60
N LEU A 19 7.90 -3.84 5.24
CA LEU A 19 6.78 -4.51 5.91
C LEU A 19 6.90 -6.02 5.79
N GLY A 20 7.20 -6.54 4.59
CA GLY A 20 7.36 -7.96 4.33
C GLY A 20 8.53 -8.59 5.11
N VAL A 21 9.69 -7.92 5.11
CA VAL A 21 10.86 -8.31 5.92
C VAL A 21 10.51 -8.31 7.41
N THR A 22 9.84 -7.26 7.90
CA THR A 22 9.42 -7.17 9.30
C THR A 22 8.42 -8.27 9.65
N ALA A 23 7.47 -8.59 8.76
CA ALA A 23 6.51 -9.68 8.96
C ALA A 23 7.18 -11.06 8.99
N ALA A 24 8.27 -11.26 8.25
CA ALA A 24 9.04 -12.50 8.25
C ALA A 24 9.93 -12.66 9.50
N ILE A 25 10.65 -11.61 9.88
CA ILE A 25 11.71 -11.67 10.91
C ILE A 25 11.17 -11.30 12.30
N ALA A 26 10.21 -10.38 12.38
CA ALA A 26 9.60 -9.92 13.63
C ALA A 26 8.06 -9.85 13.54
N PRO A 27 7.35 -10.99 13.34
CA PRO A 27 5.90 -11.02 13.14
C PRO A 27 5.08 -10.28 14.22
N PRO A 28 5.40 -10.35 15.53
CA PRO A 28 4.67 -9.59 16.55
C PRO A 28 4.75 -8.08 16.35
N ARG A 29 5.87 -7.55 15.83
CA ARG A 29 6.02 -6.12 15.52
C ARG A 29 5.17 -5.72 14.32
N ALA A 30 5.20 -6.51 13.24
CA ALA A 30 4.38 -6.27 12.06
C ALA A 30 2.88 -6.29 12.38
N LYS A 31 2.44 -7.27 13.19
CA LYS A 31 1.05 -7.35 13.66
C LYS A 31 0.60 -6.10 14.41
N ARG A 32 1.39 -5.66 15.41
CA ARG A 32 1.08 -4.44 16.18
C ARG A 32 1.01 -3.19 15.28
N PHE A 33 1.90 -3.11 14.29
CA PHE A 33 1.89 -2.02 13.31
C PHE A 33 0.62 -2.00 12.45
N LEU A 34 0.18 -3.16 11.96
CA LEU A 34 -1.06 -3.29 11.18
C LEU A 34 -2.30 -2.96 12.02
N GLU A 35 -2.32 -3.37 13.29
CA GLU A 35 -3.42 -3.06 14.23
C GLU A 35 -3.50 -1.56 14.57
N ALA A 36 -2.38 -0.84 14.51
CA ALA A 36 -2.33 0.58 14.88
C ALA A 36 -3.03 1.51 13.87
N HIS A 37 -3.18 1.12 12.60
CA HIS A 37 -3.72 1.96 11.53
C HIS A 37 -5.15 2.44 11.81
N ALA A 38 -5.96 1.57 12.43
CA ALA A 38 -7.36 1.86 12.74
C ALA A 38 -7.60 2.22 14.22
N SER A 39 -6.54 2.55 14.98
CA SER A 39 -6.64 2.73 16.44
C SER A 39 -7.05 4.14 16.88
N THR A 40 -6.67 5.17 16.12
CA THR A 40 -7.05 6.57 16.39
C THR A 40 -7.48 7.31 15.12
N VAL A 41 -8.34 8.33 15.26
CA VAL A 41 -8.79 9.16 14.11
C VAL A 41 -7.60 9.79 13.38
N ARG A 42 -6.54 10.17 14.09
CA ARG A 42 -5.31 10.69 13.46
C ARG A 42 -4.62 9.66 12.59
N ALA A 43 -4.49 8.42 13.08
CA ALA A 43 -3.96 7.31 12.29
C ALA A 43 -4.83 7.03 11.06
N HIS A 44 -6.16 7.13 11.19
CA HIS A 44 -7.08 7.01 10.07
C HIS A 44 -6.76 7.98 8.93
N VAL A 45 -6.73 9.27 9.27
CA VAL A 45 -6.65 10.34 8.29
C VAL A 45 -5.28 10.29 7.64
N LEU A 46 -4.24 9.97 8.41
CA LEU A 46 -2.90 9.75 7.89
C LEU A 46 -2.86 8.55 6.92
N GLU A 47 -3.46 7.42 7.28
CA GLU A 47 -3.56 6.27 6.39
C GLU A 47 -4.27 6.65 5.08
N LEU A 48 -5.45 7.28 5.15
CA LEU A 48 -6.20 7.67 3.96
C LEU A 48 -5.42 8.65 3.09
N ALA A 49 -4.75 9.64 3.70
CA ALA A 49 -3.92 10.58 2.96
C ALA A 49 -2.76 9.88 2.24
N LEU A 50 -2.05 8.97 2.92
CA LEU A 50 -0.95 8.21 2.33
C LEU A 50 -1.44 7.30 1.21
N ARG A 51 -2.55 6.58 1.41
CA ARG A 51 -3.16 5.71 0.39
C ARG A 51 -3.58 6.51 -0.85
N LEU A 52 -4.20 7.67 -0.65
CA LEU A 52 -4.62 8.53 -1.76
C LEU A 52 -3.40 9.04 -2.56
N VAL A 53 -2.38 9.54 -1.86
CA VAL A 53 -1.14 10.04 -2.46
C VAL A 53 -0.44 8.95 -3.27
N VAL A 54 -0.28 7.75 -2.71
CA VAL A 54 0.34 6.61 -3.40
C VAL A 54 -0.51 6.14 -4.58
N GLY A 55 -1.83 6.05 -4.42
CA GLY A 55 -2.73 5.62 -5.49
C GLY A 55 -2.70 6.56 -6.69
N LEU A 56 -2.77 7.86 -6.44
CA LEU A 56 -2.62 8.88 -7.48
C LEU A 56 -1.23 8.87 -8.11
N ALA A 57 -0.17 8.69 -7.31
CA ALA A 57 1.19 8.57 -7.82
C ALA A 57 1.36 7.36 -8.76
N MET A 58 0.77 6.20 -8.40
CA MET A 58 0.76 5.02 -9.27
C MET A 58 0.05 5.31 -10.60
N MET A 59 -1.13 5.94 -10.58
CA MET A 59 -1.87 6.26 -11.80
C MET A 59 -1.12 7.25 -12.71
N LEU A 60 -0.47 8.25 -12.12
CA LEU A 60 0.32 9.26 -12.85
C LEU A 60 1.63 8.68 -13.41
N ALA A 61 2.29 7.78 -12.67
CA ALA A 61 3.54 7.14 -13.09
C ALA A 61 3.30 5.97 -14.06
N ALA A 62 2.12 5.36 -14.06
CA ALA A 62 1.80 4.15 -14.82
C ALA A 62 2.23 4.18 -16.31
N PRO A 63 2.05 5.26 -17.09
CA PRO A 63 2.46 5.27 -18.51
C PRO A 63 3.97 5.04 -18.74
N ALA A 64 4.79 5.32 -17.73
CA ALA A 64 6.25 5.15 -17.78
C ALA A 64 6.73 3.86 -17.06
N MET A 65 5.80 2.98 -16.67
CA MET A 65 6.10 1.75 -15.93
C MET A 65 5.76 0.52 -16.78
N LEU A 66 6.44 -0.60 -16.53
CA LEU A 66 6.07 -1.88 -17.12
C LEU A 66 4.68 -2.30 -16.59
N GLY A 67 3.81 -2.78 -17.48
CA GLY A 67 2.46 -3.19 -17.10
C GLY A 67 1.55 -2.00 -16.78
N THR A 68 1.60 -0.93 -17.59
CA THR A 68 0.82 0.31 -17.48
C THR A 68 -0.62 0.10 -16.97
N GLU A 69 -1.38 -0.78 -17.61
CA GLU A 69 -2.77 -1.03 -17.24
C GLU A 69 -2.91 -1.65 -15.84
N LEU A 70 -2.01 -2.58 -15.47
CA LEU A 70 -2.03 -3.20 -14.15
C LEU A 70 -1.66 -2.20 -13.04
N VAL A 71 -0.63 -1.38 -13.26
CA VAL A 71 -0.22 -0.34 -12.30
C VAL A 71 -1.32 0.72 -12.16
N ARG A 72 -1.91 1.16 -13.28
CA ARG A 72 -3.01 2.12 -13.29
C ARG A 72 -4.24 1.55 -12.58
N PHE A 73 -4.60 0.30 -12.84
CA PHE A 73 -5.69 -0.39 -12.18
C PHE A 73 -5.45 -0.49 -10.67
N GLY A 74 -4.26 -0.93 -10.25
CA GLY A 74 -3.89 -1.02 -8.84
C GLY A 74 -3.96 0.34 -8.12
N GLY A 75 -3.45 1.40 -8.75
CA GLY A 75 -3.59 2.77 -8.25
C GLY A 75 -5.05 3.21 -8.15
N GLY A 76 -5.85 2.93 -9.17
CA GLY A 76 -7.29 3.22 -9.20
C GLY A 76 -8.09 2.52 -8.10
N VAL A 77 -7.82 1.23 -7.85
CA VAL A 77 -8.42 0.48 -6.73
C VAL A 77 -8.05 1.12 -5.39
N LEU A 78 -6.77 1.52 -5.22
CA LEU A 78 -6.33 2.17 -3.99
C LEU A 78 -7.03 3.51 -3.77
N VAL A 79 -7.19 4.33 -4.81
CA VAL A 79 -7.94 5.59 -4.75
C VAL A 79 -9.41 5.34 -4.42
N ALA A 80 -10.08 4.46 -5.17
CA ALA A 80 -11.50 4.18 -4.99
C ALA A 80 -11.83 3.67 -3.58
N THR A 81 -11.05 2.71 -3.08
CA THR A 81 -11.23 2.18 -1.71
C THR A 81 -10.96 3.25 -0.64
N THR A 82 -10.00 4.14 -0.87
CA THR A 82 -9.72 5.26 0.03
C THR A 82 -10.87 6.26 0.07
N LEU A 83 -11.48 6.58 -1.07
CA LEU A 83 -12.65 7.48 -1.12
C LEU A 83 -13.85 6.88 -0.39
N VAL A 84 -14.10 5.58 -0.54
CA VAL A 84 -15.15 4.88 0.22
C VAL A 84 -14.89 4.98 1.72
N LEU A 85 -13.66 4.70 2.16
CA LEU A 85 -13.30 4.80 3.58
C LEU A 85 -13.32 6.24 4.11
N ALA A 86 -13.06 7.25 3.27
CA ALA A 86 -13.11 8.65 3.66
C ALA A 86 -14.54 9.15 3.95
N VAL A 87 -15.55 8.56 3.29
CA VAL A 87 -16.96 8.89 3.53
C VAL A 87 -17.54 8.09 4.69
N LEU A 88 -17.01 6.89 4.94
CA LEU A 88 -17.48 6.04 6.04
C LEU A 88 -17.06 6.60 7.40
N PRO A 89 -17.94 6.54 8.43
CA PRO A 89 -17.56 6.87 9.79
C PRO A 89 -16.36 6.03 10.23
N TRP A 90 -15.34 6.69 10.76
CA TRP A 90 -14.12 6.04 11.27
C TRP A 90 -14.38 4.80 12.14
N ARG A 91 -15.43 4.83 12.98
CA ARG A 91 -15.78 3.71 13.86
C ARG A 91 -16.11 2.41 13.10
N LEU A 92 -16.64 2.52 11.87
CA LEU A 92 -16.88 1.36 11.00
C LEU A 92 -15.56 0.80 10.48
N HIS A 93 -14.63 1.65 10.05
CA HIS A 93 -13.30 1.22 9.65
C HIS A 93 -12.54 0.57 10.80
N GLN A 94 -12.61 1.15 12.01
CA GLN A 94 -12.07 0.57 13.23
C GLN A 94 -12.65 -0.82 13.53
N ARG A 95 -13.98 -0.99 13.42
CA ARG A 95 -14.63 -2.29 13.63
C ARG A 95 -14.24 -3.31 12.56
N PHE A 96 -14.13 -2.89 11.31
CA PHE A 96 -13.66 -3.73 10.21
C PHE A 96 -12.22 -4.18 10.46
N ALA A 97 -11.31 -3.27 10.80
CA ALA A 97 -9.92 -3.59 11.08
C ALA A 97 -9.77 -4.54 12.29
N ALA A 98 -10.55 -4.34 13.35
CA ALA A 98 -10.56 -5.22 14.52
C ALA A 98 -10.99 -6.66 14.19
N TRP A 99 -11.73 -6.87 13.10
CA TRP A 99 -12.10 -8.20 12.61
C TRP A 99 -11.11 -8.73 11.55
N ALA A 100 -10.77 -7.91 10.55
CA ALA A 100 -9.99 -8.30 9.39
C ALA A 100 -8.49 -8.45 9.70
N VAL A 101 -7.91 -7.57 10.52
CA VAL A 101 -6.46 -7.60 10.83
C VAL A 101 -6.10 -8.88 11.58
N PRO A 102 -6.81 -9.31 12.65
CA PRO A 102 -6.53 -10.60 13.27
C PRO A 102 -6.63 -11.77 12.29
N MET A 103 -7.59 -11.77 11.37
CA MET A 103 -7.75 -12.80 10.35
C MET A 103 -6.56 -12.84 9.38
N ALA A 104 -6.20 -11.70 8.79
CA ALA A 104 -5.05 -11.59 7.89
C ALA A 104 -3.73 -11.91 8.58
N THR A 105 -3.63 -11.61 9.88
CA THR A 105 -2.43 -11.81 10.67
C THR A 105 -2.28 -13.21 11.27
N ARG A 106 -3.27 -14.10 11.10
CA ARG A 106 -3.14 -15.53 11.50
C ARG A 106 -1.99 -16.23 10.80
N THR A 107 -1.72 -15.85 9.56
CA THR A 107 -0.67 -16.45 8.74
C THR A 107 0.30 -15.35 8.30
N MET A 108 1.18 -14.96 9.21
CA MET A 108 2.17 -13.90 8.98
C MET A 108 3.08 -14.16 7.78
N SER A 109 3.33 -15.41 7.42
CA SER A 109 4.06 -15.77 6.21
C SER A 109 3.36 -15.30 4.93
N LEU A 110 2.03 -15.36 4.85
CA LEU A 110 1.28 -14.85 3.69
C LEU A 110 1.38 -13.32 3.58
N VAL A 111 1.33 -12.62 4.72
CA VAL A 111 1.56 -11.16 4.74
C VAL A 111 2.98 -10.83 4.28
N ALA A 112 3.98 -11.58 4.77
CA ALA A 112 5.37 -11.39 4.37
C ALA A 112 5.57 -11.62 2.87
N VAL A 113 5.11 -12.75 2.34
CA VAL A 113 5.22 -13.09 0.91
C VAL A 113 4.46 -12.08 0.05
N GLY A 114 3.23 -11.74 0.41
CA GLY A 114 2.41 -10.78 -0.34
C GLY A 114 3.04 -9.39 -0.38
N ALA A 115 3.56 -8.90 0.76
CA ALA A 115 4.20 -7.59 0.84
C ALA A 115 5.54 -7.57 0.09
N LEU A 116 6.38 -8.61 0.22
CA LEU A 116 7.63 -8.73 -0.53
C LEU A 116 7.37 -8.81 -2.04
N ALA A 117 6.47 -9.70 -2.47
CA ALA A 117 6.14 -9.86 -3.88
C ALA A 117 5.55 -8.58 -4.48
N GLY A 118 4.63 -7.94 -3.77
CA GLY A 118 4.05 -6.66 -4.19
C GLY A 118 5.10 -5.55 -4.28
N GLY A 119 5.96 -5.42 -3.27
CA GLY A 119 7.02 -4.41 -3.25
C GLY A 119 8.05 -4.61 -4.36
N ILE A 120 8.51 -5.85 -4.57
CA ILE A 120 9.42 -6.21 -5.67
C ILE A 120 8.75 -5.93 -7.02
N ALA A 121 7.49 -6.34 -7.21
CA ALA A 121 6.77 -6.12 -8.46
C ALA A 121 6.62 -4.62 -8.78
N VAL A 122 6.28 -3.79 -7.80
CA VAL A 122 6.15 -2.33 -7.98
C VAL A 122 7.49 -1.70 -8.35
N LEU A 123 8.58 -2.06 -7.66
CA LEU A 123 9.92 -1.54 -7.96
C LEU A 123 10.43 -2.02 -9.32
N ALA A 124 10.23 -3.30 -9.65
CA ALA A 124 10.58 -3.86 -10.94
C ALA A 124 9.81 -3.17 -12.07
N ALA A 125 8.50 -2.95 -11.88
CA ALA A 125 7.68 -2.22 -12.85
C ALA A 125 8.19 -0.80 -13.09
N LEU A 126 8.69 -0.13 -12.06
CA LEU A 126 9.28 1.19 -12.16
C LEU A 126 10.65 1.19 -12.86
N MET A 127 11.53 0.24 -12.52
CA MET A 127 12.90 0.19 -13.01
C MET A 127 13.03 -0.36 -14.44
N LEU A 128 12.13 -1.28 -14.80
CA LEU A 128 12.08 -1.94 -16.11
C LEU A 128 11.09 -1.27 -17.07
N GLY A 129 10.48 -0.14 -16.66
CA GLY A 129 9.59 0.63 -17.50
C GLY A 129 10.29 1.15 -18.76
N PRO A 130 9.53 1.45 -19.84
CA PRO A 130 10.09 2.02 -21.05
C PRO A 130 10.84 3.32 -20.73
N ARG A 131 12.14 3.37 -21.03
CA ARG A 131 12.90 4.62 -20.96
C ARG A 131 12.50 5.43 -22.18
N THR A 132 11.63 6.42 -22.01
CA THR A 132 11.45 7.45 -23.03
C THR A 132 12.76 8.24 -23.10
N THR A 133 13.64 7.86 -24.03
CA THR A 133 14.82 8.64 -24.43
C THR A 133 14.39 9.91 -25.13
#